data_AF-A0AAD1U8Y6-F1
#
_entry.id   AF-A0AAD1U8Y6-F1
#
_cell.length_a   1.000
_cell.length_b   1.000
_cell.length_c   1.000
_cell.angle_alpha   90.00
_cell.angle_beta   90.00
_cell.angle_gamma   90.00
#
_symmetry.space_group_name_H-M   'P 1'
#
loop_
_entity.id
_entity.type
_entity.pdbx_description
1 polymer ?
#
loop_
_entity_poly.entity_id
_entity_poly.type
_entity_poly.pdbx_seq_one_letter_code
_entity_poly.pdbx_strand_id
1 'polypeptide(L)'
;MELQTYFDNDEEDNKENGVTTPPNNDPDPGPPENNKTPEAEQTNDQEISPNNGIDEQFLKDIFVESVSRILENMIQNSATVLNFNSLTVFDARDIPGISIYNYLRRIMAYSEATSRTIVMCLSHIDNLTNDDSSPVILTRHNIHRLLAVSMMVSAKFYEDCYLDNESWGEITGLSLFEINRLERKFLTYIDFKINTKLDCYIQYVQMLLSYAVESNIVDYDTAGGLLQAIVDASALEFEDSAN
;
A
#
# COMPACT_ATOMS: atom_id res chain seq x y z
N MET A 1 1.82 4.69 -44.26
CA MET A 1 2.56 4.34 -43.04
C MET A 1 2.30 5.43 -42.02
N GLU A 2 1.05 5.68 -41.62
CA GLU A 2 0.16 4.89 -40.73
C GLU A 2 0.60 4.90 -39.27
N LEU A 3 0.00 5.82 -38.48
CA LEU A 3 -0.22 5.71 -37.03
C LEU A 3 -1.48 6.54 -36.63
N GLN A 4 -2.57 6.42 -37.40
CA GLN A 4 -3.82 7.16 -37.17
C GLN A 4 -5.07 6.26 -37.09
N THR A 5 -4.93 5.03 -36.59
CA THR A 5 -6.03 4.03 -36.60
C THR A 5 -6.24 3.28 -35.28
N TYR A 6 -6.04 3.91 -34.12
CA TYR A 6 -6.28 3.26 -32.82
C TYR A 6 -7.30 3.95 -31.90
N PHE A 7 -8.03 4.94 -32.41
CA PHE A 7 -9.14 5.59 -31.71
C PHE A 7 -10.28 5.77 -32.69
N ASP A 8 -11.02 4.69 -32.96
CA ASP A 8 -12.37 4.70 -33.52
C ASP A 8 -12.80 3.24 -33.57
N ASN A 9 -13.58 2.82 -32.56
CA ASN A 9 -14.55 1.72 -32.54
C ASN A 9 -14.84 1.41 -31.06
N ASP A 10 -15.88 2.04 -30.53
CA ASP A 10 -16.85 1.44 -29.59
C ASP A 10 -17.87 2.52 -29.21
N GLU A 11 -18.63 2.99 -30.20
CA GLU A 11 -19.94 3.60 -29.97
C GLU A 11 -21.00 2.82 -30.76
N GLU A 12 -22.13 2.62 -30.09
CA GLU A 12 -23.37 1.95 -30.52
C GLU A 12 -23.41 0.41 -30.40
N ASP A 13 -23.99 -0.08 -29.30
CA ASP A 13 -25.40 -0.50 -29.42
C ASP A 13 -26.19 -0.61 -28.10
N ASN A 14 -27.41 -0.08 -28.21
CA ASN A 14 -28.64 -0.35 -27.49
C ASN A 14 -29.00 0.24 -26.11
N LYS A 15 -29.95 1.18 -26.20
CA LYS A 15 -30.91 1.62 -25.18
C LYS A 15 -31.95 0.51 -24.95
N GLU A 16 -32.29 0.22 -23.70
CA GLU A 16 -33.69 0.06 -23.29
C GLU A 16 -33.85 0.22 -21.77
N ASN A 17 -34.92 0.91 -21.37
CA ASN A 17 -35.22 1.37 -20.03
C ASN A 17 -35.77 0.26 -19.12
N GLY A 18 -35.34 0.24 -17.87
CA GLY A 18 -36.02 -0.47 -16.78
C GLY A 18 -35.72 0.19 -15.44
N VAL A 19 -36.68 0.94 -14.90
CA VAL A 19 -36.65 1.45 -13.52
C VAL A 19 -36.79 0.26 -12.58
N THR A 20 -35.74 -0.08 -11.84
CA THR A 20 -35.82 -0.95 -10.67
C THR A 20 -35.00 -0.35 -9.53
N THR A 21 -35.65 -0.25 -8.38
CA THR A 21 -35.19 0.21 -7.06
C THR A 21 -33.83 -0.37 -6.63
N PRO A 22 -33.07 0.31 -5.76
CA PRO A 22 -31.75 -0.15 -5.33
C PRO A 22 -31.86 -1.43 -4.48
N PRO A 23 -30.95 -2.41 -4.63
CA PRO A 23 -30.82 -3.48 -3.66
C PRO A 23 -30.15 -2.94 -2.39
N ASN A 24 -30.57 -3.52 -1.27
CA ASN A 24 -30.19 -3.19 0.09
C ASN A 24 -28.67 -3.23 0.33
N ASN A 25 -28.22 -2.41 1.27
CA ASN A 25 -26.91 -2.54 1.93
C ASN A 25 -26.84 -3.88 2.66
N ASP A 26 -26.31 -4.90 2.00
CA ASP A 26 -25.88 -6.12 2.68
C ASP A 26 -24.53 -5.84 3.38
N PRO A 27 -24.35 -6.30 4.64
CA PRO A 27 -23.06 -6.22 5.32
C PRO A 27 -22.03 -7.15 4.66
N ASP A 28 -20.79 -6.67 4.64
CA ASP A 28 -19.56 -7.30 4.14
C ASP A 28 -19.51 -8.82 4.39
N PRO A 29 -19.34 -9.67 3.35
CA PRO A 29 -19.11 -11.09 3.55
C PRO A 29 -17.75 -11.28 4.25
N GLY A 30 -17.77 -11.98 5.38
CA GLY A 30 -16.58 -12.34 6.15
C GLY A 30 -15.55 -13.14 5.33
N PRO A 31 -14.35 -13.35 5.89
CA PRO A 31 -13.23 -13.96 5.17
C PRO A 31 -13.57 -15.37 4.65
N PRO A 32 -12.94 -15.83 3.56
CA PRO A 32 -13.20 -17.16 3.02
C PRO A 32 -12.84 -18.26 4.03
N GLU A 33 -13.82 -19.11 4.36
CA GLU A 33 -13.60 -20.34 5.14
C GLU A 33 -12.80 -21.34 4.30
N ASN A 34 -11.55 -21.58 4.68
CA ASN A 34 -10.68 -22.53 3.98
C ASN A 34 -10.76 -23.92 4.64
N ASN A 35 -11.61 -24.79 4.10
CA ASN A 35 -11.56 -26.23 4.36
C ASN A 35 -10.45 -26.86 3.51
N LYS A 36 -9.24 -26.99 4.06
CA LYS A 36 -8.23 -27.94 3.58
C LYS A 36 -7.68 -28.77 4.74
N THR A 37 -7.97 -30.06 4.69
CA THR A 37 -7.39 -31.11 5.52
C THR A 37 -5.87 -31.18 5.30
N PRO A 38 -5.03 -31.38 6.34
CA PRO A 38 -3.58 -31.33 6.21
C PRO A 38 -3.00 -32.68 5.75
N GLU A 39 -2.22 -32.68 4.68
CA GLU A 39 -1.25 -33.74 4.39
C GLU A 39 0.11 -33.33 4.97
N ALA A 40 0.68 -34.23 5.77
CA ALA A 40 1.89 -34.01 6.53
C ALA A 40 3.13 -34.39 5.70
N GLU A 41 4.06 -33.46 5.55
CA GLU A 41 5.48 -33.78 5.33
C GLU A 41 6.35 -32.97 6.30
N GLN A 42 6.98 -33.71 7.20
CA GLN A 42 8.04 -33.24 8.09
C GLN A 42 9.37 -33.27 7.33
N THR A 43 9.99 -32.11 7.13
CA THR A 43 11.45 -32.00 7.14
C THR A 43 11.83 -30.77 7.94
N ASN A 44 12.49 -31.08 9.05
CA ASN A 44 12.96 -30.20 10.10
C ASN A 44 14.35 -29.71 9.70
N ASP A 45 14.47 -28.44 9.34
CA ASP A 45 15.71 -27.66 9.41
C ASP A 45 15.34 -26.22 9.77
N GLN A 46 15.20 -25.98 11.07
CA GLN A 46 15.20 -24.63 11.63
C GLN A 46 16.62 -24.07 11.56
N GLU A 47 16.95 -23.38 10.47
CA GLU A 47 17.99 -22.35 10.54
C GLU A 47 17.40 -21.12 11.23
N ILE A 48 17.61 -21.05 12.54
CA ILE A 48 17.37 -19.85 13.34
C ILE A 48 18.42 -18.82 12.92
N SER A 49 18.03 -17.89 12.06
CA SER A 49 18.82 -16.70 11.77
C SER A 49 18.94 -15.84 13.04
N PRO A 50 20.11 -15.25 13.35
CA PRO A 50 20.39 -14.64 14.64
C PRO A 50 19.64 -13.30 14.78
N ASN A 51 18.53 -13.33 15.50
CA ASN A 51 17.68 -12.16 15.73
C ASN A 51 18.32 -11.22 16.78
N ASN A 52 18.98 -10.15 16.33
CA ASN A 52 19.25 -8.96 17.15
C ASN A 52 17.93 -8.19 17.30
N GLY A 53 17.05 -8.78 18.12
CA GLY A 53 15.58 -8.68 18.05
C GLY A 53 14.98 -7.29 17.99
N ILE A 54 14.47 -6.95 16.82
CA ILE A 54 13.35 -6.04 16.67
C ILE A 54 12.09 -6.91 16.55
N ASP A 55 11.10 -6.71 17.42
CA ASP A 55 9.81 -7.36 17.26
C ASP A 55 9.10 -6.75 16.06
N GLU A 56 9.13 -7.47 14.94
CA GLU A 56 8.54 -7.06 13.68
C GLU A 56 7.04 -6.80 13.79
N GLN A 57 6.31 -7.54 14.62
CA GLN A 57 4.88 -7.30 14.83
C GLN A 57 4.66 -5.98 15.56
N PHE A 58 5.47 -5.70 16.58
CA PHE A 58 5.42 -4.44 17.30
C PHE A 58 5.73 -3.24 16.37
N LEU A 59 6.73 -3.37 15.49
CA LEU A 59 7.03 -2.35 14.48
C LEU A 59 5.86 -2.13 13.51
N LYS A 60 5.27 -3.22 13.00
CA LYS A 60 4.10 -3.14 12.11
C LYS A 60 2.97 -2.36 12.78
N ASP A 61 2.65 -2.66 14.03
CA ASP A 61 1.57 -1.98 14.75
C ASP A 61 1.82 -0.47 14.88
N ILE A 62 3.05 -0.07 15.22
CA ILE A 62 3.45 1.35 15.31
C ILE A 62 3.33 2.02 13.94
N PHE A 63 3.90 1.42 12.88
CA PHE A 63 3.94 2.03 11.56
C PHE A 63 2.57 2.09 10.91
N VAL A 64 1.70 1.10 11.12
CA VAL A 64 0.31 1.18 10.64
C VAL A 64 -0.42 2.37 11.26
N GLU A 65 -0.30 2.58 12.57
CA GLU A 65 -0.93 3.72 13.25
C GLU A 65 -0.35 5.06 12.75
N SER A 66 0.98 5.19 12.66
CA SER A 66 1.64 6.41 12.19
C SER A 66 1.31 6.74 10.73
N VAL A 67 1.44 5.78 9.80
CA VAL A 67 1.11 5.97 8.38
C VAL A 67 -0.34 6.41 8.22
N SER A 68 -1.25 5.76 8.94
CA SER A 68 -2.69 6.09 8.85
C SER A 68 -2.96 7.54 9.23
N ARG A 69 -2.35 8.03 10.32
CA ARG A 69 -2.49 9.42 10.77
C ARG A 69 -1.87 10.41 9.81
N ILE A 70 -0.67 10.11 9.29
CA ILE A 70 0.01 10.95 8.31
C ILE A 70 -0.85 11.12 7.07
N LEU A 71 -1.39 10.03 6.53
CA LEU A 71 -2.22 10.08 5.32
C LEU A 71 -3.55 10.82 5.56
N GLU A 72 -4.19 10.64 6.71
CA GLU A 72 -5.36 11.45 7.09
C GLU A 72 -5.01 12.95 7.14
N ASN A 73 -3.86 13.32 7.70
CA ASN A 73 -3.41 14.70 7.76
C ASN A 73 -3.06 15.26 6.37
N MET A 74 -2.42 14.47 5.50
CA MET A 74 -2.15 14.86 4.11
C MET A 74 -3.44 15.15 3.35
N ILE A 75 -4.46 14.30 3.51
CA ILE A 75 -5.77 14.50 2.91
C ILE A 75 -6.43 15.78 3.45
N GLN A 76 -6.35 16.05 4.76
CA GLN A 76 -6.93 17.26 5.35
C GLN A 76 -6.24 18.55 4.89
N ASN A 77 -4.94 18.50 4.67
CA ASN A 77 -4.13 19.65 4.23
C ASN A 77 -4.09 19.80 2.70
N SER A 78 -4.55 18.81 1.95
CA SER A 78 -4.65 18.90 0.49
C SER A 78 -5.59 20.04 0.11
N ALA A 79 -5.09 21.04 -0.63
CA ALA A 79 -5.91 22.13 -1.12
C ALA A 79 -6.95 21.56 -2.08
N THR A 80 -8.23 21.61 -1.68
CA THR A 80 -9.37 21.10 -2.45
C THR A 80 -9.60 21.93 -3.72
N VAL A 81 -8.67 21.92 -4.67
CA VAL A 81 -8.92 22.42 -6.02
C VAL A 81 -9.45 21.23 -6.81
N LEU A 82 -10.76 20.98 -6.71
CA LEU A 82 -11.45 20.03 -7.57
C LEU A 82 -11.47 20.58 -8.99
N ASN A 83 -10.40 20.39 -9.74
CA ASN A 83 -10.46 20.45 -11.19
C ASN A 83 -11.11 19.15 -11.65
N PHE A 84 -12.41 19.18 -11.97
CA PHE A 84 -13.16 18.03 -12.48
C PHE A 84 -12.55 17.40 -13.76
N ASN A 85 -11.56 18.04 -14.38
CA ASN A 85 -10.77 17.52 -15.50
C ASN A 85 -9.58 16.62 -15.10
N SER A 86 -9.37 16.31 -13.81
CA SER A 86 -8.19 15.56 -13.34
C SER A 86 -8.51 14.25 -12.61
N LEU A 87 -9.69 13.66 -12.81
CA LEU A 87 -9.97 12.33 -12.25
C LEU A 87 -8.97 11.30 -12.80
N THR A 88 -8.40 10.53 -11.88
CA THR A 88 -7.40 9.51 -12.19
C THR A 88 -8.01 8.12 -12.08
N VAL A 89 -7.23 7.10 -12.43
CA VAL A 89 -7.66 5.71 -12.26
C VAL A 89 -7.82 5.30 -10.79
N PHE A 90 -7.21 6.06 -9.87
CA PHE A 90 -7.21 5.78 -8.44
C PHE A 90 -8.47 6.30 -7.74
N ASP A 91 -9.23 7.21 -8.36
CA ASP A 91 -10.42 7.77 -7.75
C ASP A 91 -11.57 6.76 -7.78
N ALA A 92 -12.03 6.37 -6.58
CA ALA A 92 -13.22 5.56 -6.38
C ALA A 92 -14.48 6.41 -6.52
N ARG A 93 -15.56 5.77 -6.97
CA ARG A 93 -16.87 6.40 -7.11
C ARG A 93 -17.38 6.95 -5.78
N ASP A 94 -17.27 6.14 -4.73
CA ASP A 94 -17.70 6.44 -3.37
C ASP A 94 -16.52 6.29 -2.42
N ILE A 95 -16.53 7.06 -1.32
CA ILE A 95 -15.52 6.93 -0.26
C ILE A 95 -15.74 5.59 0.45
N PRO A 96 -14.72 4.72 0.56
CA PRO A 96 -14.86 3.46 1.28
C PRO A 96 -15.24 3.66 2.75
N GLY A 97 -16.14 2.82 3.27
CA GLY A 97 -16.59 2.88 4.67
C GLY A 97 -15.56 2.38 5.69
N ILE A 98 -14.52 1.69 5.25
CA ILE A 98 -13.41 1.23 6.09
C ILE A 98 -12.40 2.38 6.28
N SER A 99 -11.90 2.59 7.50
CA SER A 99 -10.85 3.60 7.74
C SER A 99 -9.51 3.18 7.11
N ILE A 100 -8.64 4.17 6.83
CA ILE A 100 -7.27 3.93 6.36
C ILE A 100 -6.54 2.93 7.27
N TYR A 101 -6.63 3.13 8.58
CA TYR A 101 -6.05 2.27 9.60
C TYR A 101 -6.53 0.81 9.52
N ASN A 102 -7.85 0.61 9.50
CA ASN A 102 -8.39 -0.75 9.47
C ASN A 102 -8.10 -1.45 8.13
N TYR A 103 -8.06 -0.69 7.04
CA TYR A 103 -7.72 -1.20 5.72
C TYR A 103 -6.24 -1.62 5.65
N LEU A 104 -5.33 -0.79 6.16
CA LEU A 104 -3.91 -1.12 6.21
C LEU A 104 -3.65 -2.32 7.13
N ARG A 105 -4.31 -2.42 8.30
CA ARG A 105 -4.22 -3.63 9.14
C ARG A 105 -4.71 -4.88 8.42
N ARG A 106 -5.81 -4.80 7.66
CA ARG A 106 -6.30 -5.93 6.86
C ARG A 106 -5.23 -6.36 5.86
N ILE A 107 -4.60 -5.43 5.14
CA ILE A 107 -3.50 -5.74 4.22
C ILE A 107 -2.36 -6.44 4.97
N MET A 108 -1.90 -5.89 6.09
CA MET A 108 -0.80 -6.47 6.87
C MET A 108 -1.12 -7.85 7.45
N ALA A 109 -2.39 -8.12 7.77
CA ALA A 109 -2.81 -9.39 8.38
C ALA A 109 -2.88 -10.56 7.38
N TYR A 110 -3.08 -10.26 6.09
CA TYR A 110 -3.29 -11.29 5.05
C TYR A 110 -2.21 -11.27 3.96
N SER A 111 -1.19 -10.43 4.08
CA SER A 111 -0.03 -10.42 3.19
C SER A 111 1.26 -10.71 3.95
N GLU A 112 2.32 -11.04 3.21
CA GLU A 112 3.67 -11.23 3.75
C GLU A 112 4.44 -9.90 3.91
N ALA A 113 3.76 -8.75 3.81
CA ALA A 113 4.40 -7.43 3.88
C ALA A 113 5.07 -7.20 5.24
N THR A 114 6.28 -6.64 5.23
CA THR A 114 7.02 -6.25 6.43
C THR A 114 6.78 -4.79 6.82
N SER A 115 7.30 -4.41 7.98
CA SER A 115 7.41 -3.03 8.44
C SER A 115 8.13 -2.15 7.41
N ARG A 116 9.15 -2.67 6.71
CA ARG A 116 9.81 -1.98 5.59
C ARG A 116 8.82 -1.64 4.48
N THR A 117 7.99 -2.60 4.06
CA THR A 117 7.00 -2.37 3.00
C THR A 117 6.01 -1.25 3.36
N ILE A 118 5.63 -1.10 4.64
CA ILE A 118 4.78 0.03 5.09
C ILE A 118 5.49 1.37 4.86
N VAL A 119 6.77 1.48 5.24
CA VAL A 119 7.59 2.69 5.05
C VAL A 119 7.69 3.03 3.55
N MET A 120 7.97 2.03 2.73
CA MET A 120 8.09 2.17 1.28
C MET A 120 6.78 2.62 0.64
N CYS A 121 5.66 2.05 1.06
CA CYS A 121 4.34 2.45 0.61
C CYS A 121 4.07 3.94 0.87
N LEU A 122 4.38 4.44 2.07
CA LEU A 122 4.24 5.86 2.39
C LEU A 122 5.13 6.72 1.49
N SER A 123 6.41 6.34 1.34
CA SER A 123 7.35 7.08 0.49
C SER A 123 6.85 7.21 -0.95
N HIS A 124 6.28 6.14 -1.51
CA HIS A 124 5.81 6.16 -2.89
C HIS A 124 4.54 7.01 -3.05
N ILE A 125 3.61 6.97 -2.08
CA ILE A 125 2.43 7.83 -2.08
C ILE A 125 2.87 9.29 -1.96
N ASP A 126 3.75 9.59 -1.01
CA ASP A 126 4.25 10.93 -0.73
C ASP A 126 4.93 11.55 -1.96
N ASN A 127 5.84 10.81 -2.60
CA ASN A 127 6.50 11.23 -3.84
C ASN A 127 5.49 11.46 -4.99
N LEU A 128 4.51 10.58 -5.12
CA LEU A 128 3.49 10.70 -6.16
C LEU A 128 2.58 11.92 -5.94
N THR A 129 2.30 12.31 -4.71
CA THR A 129 1.31 13.35 -4.41
C THR A 129 1.91 14.72 -4.11
N ASN A 130 3.21 14.80 -3.81
CA ASN A 130 3.91 16.07 -3.55
C ASN A 130 4.66 16.63 -4.77
N ASP A 131 4.69 15.92 -5.89
CA ASP A 131 5.23 16.45 -7.14
C ASP A 131 4.21 17.40 -7.78
N ASP A 132 4.56 18.69 -7.93
CA ASP A 132 3.72 19.71 -8.57
C ASP A 132 3.30 19.36 -10.01
N SER A 133 4.05 18.47 -10.67
CA SER A 133 3.75 17.95 -12.01
C SER A 133 2.85 16.71 -12.00
N SER A 134 2.59 16.13 -10.82
CA SER A 134 1.76 14.94 -10.68
C SER A 134 0.30 15.24 -11.00
N PRO A 135 -0.37 14.36 -11.76
CA PRO A 135 -1.81 14.45 -11.96
C PRO A 135 -2.61 13.96 -10.75
N VAL A 136 -1.97 13.41 -9.71
CA VAL A 136 -2.63 12.79 -8.55
C VAL A 136 -2.61 13.73 -7.35
N ILE A 137 -3.80 14.18 -6.93
CA ILE A 137 -3.99 14.86 -5.64
C ILE A 137 -4.55 13.82 -4.66
N LEU A 138 -3.95 13.71 -3.47
CA LEU A 138 -4.41 12.76 -2.46
C LEU A 138 -5.75 13.17 -1.87
N THR A 139 -6.74 12.27 -1.92
CA THR A 139 -8.09 12.53 -1.40
C THR A 139 -8.68 11.30 -0.72
N ARG A 140 -9.81 11.49 -0.02
CA ARG A 140 -10.61 10.39 0.53
C ARG A 140 -11.17 9.43 -0.53
N HIS A 141 -11.25 9.86 -1.79
CA HIS A 141 -11.75 9.01 -2.89
C HIS A 141 -10.68 8.08 -3.46
N ASN A 142 -9.39 8.41 -3.31
CA ASN A 142 -8.32 7.64 -3.95
C ASN A 142 -7.36 6.95 -2.98
N ILE A 143 -7.33 7.35 -1.70
CA ILE A 143 -6.35 6.85 -0.74
C ILE A 143 -6.35 5.32 -0.58
N HIS A 144 -7.51 4.66 -0.51
CA HIS A 144 -7.56 3.20 -0.36
C HIS A 144 -6.99 2.47 -1.56
N ARG A 145 -7.28 2.95 -2.77
CA ARG A 145 -6.72 2.38 -4.01
C ARG A 145 -5.22 2.65 -4.14
N LEU A 146 -4.78 3.84 -3.74
CA LEU A 146 -3.35 4.20 -3.69
C LEU A 146 -2.60 3.34 -2.66
N LEU A 147 -3.16 3.14 -1.47
CA LEU A 147 -2.60 2.24 -0.45
C LEU A 147 -2.51 0.81 -0.94
N ALA A 148 -3.58 0.28 -1.55
CA ALA A 148 -3.61 -1.08 -2.07
C ALA A 148 -2.47 -1.33 -3.07
N VAL A 149 -2.36 -0.47 -4.08
CA VAL A 149 -1.36 -0.65 -5.14
C VAL A 149 0.04 -0.30 -4.68
N SER A 150 0.23 0.70 -3.82
CA SER A 150 1.53 1.08 -3.29
C SER A 150 2.10 -0.02 -2.41
N MET A 151 1.31 -0.57 -1.48
CA MET A 151 1.68 -1.74 -0.66
C MET A 151 2.05 -2.94 -1.54
N MET A 152 1.23 -3.25 -2.54
CA MET A 152 1.48 -4.38 -3.45
C MET A 152 2.78 -4.22 -4.23
N VAL A 153 3.00 -3.06 -4.84
CA VAL A 153 4.21 -2.78 -5.64
C VAL A 153 5.45 -2.78 -4.76
N SER A 154 5.39 -2.17 -3.58
CA SER A 154 6.49 -2.22 -2.61
C SER A 154 6.77 -3.65 -2.16
N ALA A 155 5.75 -4.45 -1.82
CA ALA A 155 5.93 -5.83 -1.40
C ALA A 155 6.63 -6.67 -2.49
N LYS A 156 6.17 -6.58 -3.74
CA LYS A 156 6.77 -7.29 -4.87
C LYS A 156 8.22 -6.90 -5.17
N PHE A 157 8.63 -5.71 -4.76
CA PHE A 157 9.96 -5.20 -5.04
C PHE A 157 10.95 -5.47 -3.89
N TYR A 158 10.49 -5.34 -2.65
CA TYR A 158 11.35 -5.39 -1.46
C TYR A 158 11.30 -6.72 -0.69
N GLU A 159 10.26 -7.52 -0.89
CA GLU A 159 10.11 -8.80 -0.17
C GLU A 159 10.56 -9.97 -1.05
N ASP A 160 11.29 -10.91 -0.45
CA ASP A 160 11.72 -12.14 -1.14
C ASP A 160 10.55 -13.07 -1.47
N CYS A 161 9.51 -13.03 -0.63
CA CYS A 161 8.27 -13.78 -0.79
C CYS A 161 7.12 -12.79 -1.00
N TYR A 162 6.51 -12.82 -2.19
CA TYR A 162 5.39 -11.94 -2.53
C TYR A 162 4.23 -12.69 -3.16
N LEU A 163 3.03 -12.13 -2.98
CA LEU A 163 1.79 -12.66 -3.54
C LEU A 163 1.57 -12.19 -4.98
N ASP A 164 0.83 -12.98 -5.75
CA ASP A 164 0.37 -12.58 -7.07
C ASP A 164 -0.77 -11.54 -7.02
N ASN A 165 -1.12 -10.97 -8.18
CA ASN A 165 -2.14 -9.91 -8.25
C ASN A 165 -3.55 -10.41 -7.90
N GLU A 166 -3.83 -11.70 -8.10
CA GLU A 166 -5.13 -12.27 -7.76
C GLU A 166 -5.31 -12.30 -6.24
N SER A 167 -4.31 -12.82 -5.52
CA SER A 167 -4.27 -12.83 -4.06
C SER A 167 -4.33 -11.41 -3.48
N TRP A 168 -3.58 -10.46 -4.05
CA TRP A 168 -3.67 -9.05 -3.65
C TRP A 168 -5.06 -8.45 -3.91
N GLY A 169 -5.73 -8.84 -5.00
CA GLY A 169 -7.11 -8.45 -5.28
C GLY A 169 -8.07 -8.91 -4.17
N GLU A 170 -7.97 -10.16 -3.74
CA GLU A 170 -8.78 -10.72 -2.64
C GLU A 170 -8.55 -9.97 -1.31
N ILE A 171 -7.27 -9.73 -0.97
CA ILE A 171 -6.89 -9.01 0.26
C ILE A 171 -7.41 -7.58 0.25
N THR A 172 -7.32 -6.89 -0.89
CA THR A 172 -7.69 -5.47 -1.01
C THR A 172 -9.17 -5.25 -1.33
N GLY A 173 -9.90 -6.30 -1.70
CA GLY A 173 -11.29 -6.20 -2.16
C GLY A 173 -11.42 -5.59 -3.56
N LEU A 174 -10.36 -5.67 -4.37
CA LEU A 174 -10.32 -5.18 -5.75
C LEU A 174 -10.36 -6.36 -6.71
N SER A 175 -11.07 -6.22 -7.84
CA SER A 175 -11.03 -7.26 -8.88
C SER A 175 -9.61 -7.40 -9.45
N LEU A 176 -9.25 -8.60 -9.93
CA LEU A 176 -7.97 -8.82 -10.61
C LEU A 176 -7.76 -7.82 -11.77
N PHE A 177 -8.81 -7.52 -12.53
CA PHE A 177 -8.74 -6.51 -13.59
C PHE A 177 -8.37 -5.12 -13.06
N GLU A 178 -9.01 -4.72 -11.96
CA GLU A 178 -8.82 -3.41 -11.36
C GLU A 178 -7.41 -3.27 -10.77
N ILE A 179 -6.95 -4.24 -9.99
CA ILE A 179 -5.62 -4.17 -9.37
C ILE A 179 -4.50 -4.19 -10.41
N ASN A 180 -4.65 -4.98 -11.49
CA ASN A 180 -3.74 -4.96 -12.66
C ASN A 180 -3.73 -3.60 -13.37
N ARG A 181 -4.88 -2.92 -13.44
CA ARG A 181 -4.98 -1.58 -14.04
C ARG A 181 -4.31 -0.54 -13.14
N LEU A 182 -4.52 -0.61 -11.83
CA LEU A 182 -3.90 0.28 -10.86
C LEU A 182 -2.38 0.11 -10.85
N GLU A 183 -1.87 -1.13 -10.81
CA GLU A 183 -0.43 -1.43 -10.80
C GLU A 183 0.30 -0.77 -11.97
N ARG A 184 -0.17 -1.01 -13.20
CA ARG A 184 0.44 -0.44 -14.41
C ARG A 184 0.44 1.09 -14.38
N LYS A 185 -0.65 1.70 -13.93
CA LYS A 185 -0.78 3.15 -13.86
C LYS A 185 0.09 3.76 -12.76
N PHE A 186 0.15 3.13 -11.60
CA PHE A 186 0.99 3.54 -10.49
C PHE A 186 2.48 3.51 -10.88
N LEU A 187 2.94 2.37 -11.43
CA LEU A 187 4.30 2.22 -11.93
C LEU A 187 4.66 3.26 -13.00
N THR A 188 3.72 3.57 -13.90
CA THR A 188 3.92 4.62 -14.92
C THR A 188 4.06 6.00 -14.27
N TYR A 189 3.27 6.32 -13.26
CA TYR A 189 3.31 7.64 -12.61
C TYR A 189 4.56 7.85 -11.76
N ILE A 190 5.10 6.79 -11.14
CA ILE A 190 6.39 6.86 -10.46
C ILE A 190 7.58 6.62 -11.40
N ASP A 191 7.37 6.59 -12.73
CA ASP A 191 8.40 6.36 -13.75
C ASP A 191 9.24 5.09 -13.47
N PHE A 192 8.60 4.05 -12.94
CA PHE A 192 9.22 2.79 -12.51
C PHE A 192 10.37 2.95 -11.48
N LYS A 193 10.49 4.13 -10.84
CA LYS A 193 11.49 4.42 -9.81
C LYS A 193 10.99 3.99 -8.43
N ILE A 194 10.89 2.68 -8.23
CA ILE A 194 10.46 2.06 -6.96
C ILE A 194 11.59 2.08 -5.93
N ASN A 195 12.85 1.99 -6.39
CA ASN A 195 14.02 1.92 -5.52
C ASN A 195 14.21 3.25 -4.75
N THR A 196 14.13 3.20 -3.43
CA THR A 196 14.41 4.35 -2.55
C THR A 196 15.79 4.20 -1.93
N LYS A 197 16.55 5.30 -1.90
CA LYS A 197 17.87 5.34 -1.25
C LYS A 197 17.74 5.09 0.25
N LEU A 198 18.75 4.45 0.85
CA LEU A 198 18.80 4.19 2.28
C LEU A 198 18.53 5.45 3.12
N ASP A 199 19.19 6.58 2.81
CA ASP A 199 18.99 7.83 3.54
C ASP A 199 17.52 8.29 3.54
N CYS A 200 16.84 8.12 2.41
CA CYS A 200 15.41 8.45 2.30
C CYS A 200 14.56 7.47 3.10
N TYR A 201 14.85 6.16 3.04
CA TYR A 201 14.15 5.16 3.86
C TYR A 201 14.28 5.49 5.36
N ILE A 202 15.48 5.79 5.84
CA ILE A 202 15.73 6.18 7.23
C ILE A 202 15.00 7.47 7.61
N GLN A 203 14.90 8.45 6.72
CA GLN A 203 14.10 9.67 6.95
C GLN A 203 12.61 9.36 7.16
N TYR A 204 12.03 8.46 6.35
CA TYR A 204 10.64 8.04 6.55
C TYR A 204 10.45 7.25 7.84
N VAL A 205 11.39 6.37 8.22
CA VAL A 205 11.37 5.66 9.51
C VAL A 205 11.39 6.66 10.67
N GLN A 206 12.30 7.63 10.64
CA GLN A 206 12.39 8.69 11.65
C GLN A 206 11.07 9.46 11.77
N MET A 207 10.48 9.86 10.64
CA MET A 207 9.20 10.56 10.63
C MET A 207 8.10 9.70 11.28
N LEU A 208 8.00 8.42 10.94
CA LEU A 208 6.98 7.53 11.50
C LEU A 208 7.14 7.34 13.01
N LEU A 209 8.37 7.19 13.50
CA LEU A 209 8.67 7.08 14.92
C LEU A 209 8.42 8.40 15.66
N SER A 210 8.73 9.55 15.07
CA SER A 210 8.38 10.86 15.65
C SER A 210 6.87 11.02 15.80
N TYR A 211 6.09 10.67 14.77
CA TYR A 211 4.63 10.65 14.86
C TYR A 211 4.11 9.70 15.94
N ALA A 212 4.78 8.55 16.13
CA ALA A 212 4.41 7.59 17.15
C ALA A 212 4.64 8.13 18.56
N VAL A 213 5.76 8.82 18.79
CA VAL A 213 6.06 9.51 20.05
C VAL A 213 5.04 10.63 20.31
N GLU A 214 4.79 11.49 19.32
CA GLU A 214 3.81 12.59 19.44
C GLU A 214 2.39 12.07 19.73
N SER A 215 2.07 10.90 19.19
CA SER A 215 0.79 10.21 19.39
C SER A 215 0.72 9.38 20.69
N ASN A 216 1.77 9.39 21.52
CA ASN A 216 1.91 8.58 22.74
C ASN A 216 1.73 7.07 22.52
N ILE A 217 2.16 6.56 21.35
CA ILE A 217 2.16 5.13 21.03
C ILE A 217 3.37 4.45 21.69
N VAL A 218 4.52 5.12 21.62
CA VAL A 218 5.78 4.69 22.22
C VAL A 218 6.46 5.88 22.90
N ASP A 219 7.34 5.60 23.87
CA ASP A 219 8.18 6.63 24.46
C ASP A 219 9.42 6.93 23.59
N TYR A 220 10.11 8.03 23.94
CA TYR A 220 11.27 8.53 23.20
C TYR A 220 12.44 7.54 23.20
N ASP A 221 12.67 6.85 24.33
CA ASP A 221 13.78 5.89 24.47
C ASP A 221 13.54 4.66 23.59
N THR A 222 12.31 4.15 23.57
CA THR A 222 11.88 3.04 22.72
C THR A 222 12.00 3.42 21.25
N ALA A 223 11.52 4.59 20.85
CA ALA A 223 11.64 5.08 19.47
C ALA A 223 13.12 5.22 19.04
N GLY A 224 13.98 5.73 19.92
CA GLY A 224 15.43 5.83 19.66
C GLY A 224 16.09 4.46 19.50
N GLY A 225 15.74 3.50 20.35
CA GLY A 225 16.23 2.12 20.26
C GLY A 225 15.80 1.43 18.96
N LEU A 226 14.54 1.57 18.57
CA LEU A 226 14.01 1.03 17.30
C LEU A 226 14.71 1.64 16.09
N LEU A 227 14.89 2.97 16.07
CA LEU A 227 15.60 3.65 15.00
C LEU A 227 17.03 3.14 14.84
N GLN A 228 17.77 3.03 15.95
CA GLN A 228 19.15 2.54 15.93
C GLN A 228 19.20 1.11 15.39
N ALA A 229 18.32 0.23 15.87
CA ALA A 229 18.26 -1.15 15.42
C ALA A 229 17.94 -1.27 13.91
N ILE A 230 17.02 -0.44 13.40
CA ILE A 230 16.69 -0.40 11.96
C ILE A 230 17.89 0.08 11.14
N VAL A 231 18.60 1.12 11.60
CA VAL A 231 19.80 1.64 10.92
C VAL A 231 20.89 0.57 10.87
N ASP A 232 21.14 -0.10 11.99
CA ASP A 232 22.16 -1.16 12.08
C ASP A 232 21.82 -2.34 11.18
N ALA A 233 20.56 -2.79 11.19
CA ALA A 233 20.08 -3.86 10.31
C ALA A 233 20.19 -3.47 8.82
N SER A 234 19.81 -2.24 8.48
CA SER A 234 19.88 -1.76 7.10
C SER A 234 21.32 -1.62 6.61
N ALA A 235 22.26 -1.17 7.45
CA ALA A 235 23.66 -1.04 7.05
C ALA A 235 24.29 -2.37 6.61
N LEU A 236 23.92 -3.47 7.27
CA LEU A 236 24.39 -4.82 6.93
C LEU A 236 23.93 -5.26 5.53
N GLU A 237 22.68 -4.98 5.16
CA GLU A 237 22.14 -5.34 3.83
C GLU A 237 22.83 -4.59 2.69
N PHE A 238 23.29 -3.35 2.93
CA PHE A 238 23.98 -2.56 1.91
C PHE A 238 25.47 -2.93 1.76
N GLU A 239 26.13 -3.44 2.81
CA GLU A 239 27.51 -3.94 2.71
C GLU A 239 27.60 -5.25 1.90
N ASP A 240 26.61 -6.13 2.01
CA ASP A 240 26.57 -7.39 1.24
C ASP A 240 26.32 -7.19 -0.26
N SER A 241 25.71 -6.07 -0.66
CA SER A 241 25.48 -5.72 -2.07
C SER A 241 26.71 -5.13 -2.80
N ALA A 242 27.81 -4.89 -2.06
CA ALA A 242 29.05 -4.29 -2.57
C ALA A 242 30.22 -5.28 -2.74
N ASN A 243 30.04 -6.55 -2.38
CA ASN A 243 31.02 -7.65 -2.54
C ASN A 243 30.57 -8.69 -3.57
#